data_AF-A0A529IEE5-F1
#
_entry.id   AF-A0A529IEE5-F1
#
_cell.length_a   1.000
_cell.length_b   1.000
_cell.length_c   1.000
_cell.angle_alpha   90.00
_cell.angle_beta   90.00
_cell.angle_gamma   90.00
#
_symmetry.space_group_name_H-M   'P 1'
#
loop_
_entity.id
_entity.type
_entity.pdbx_description
1 polymer ?
#
loop_
_entity_poly.entity_id
_entity_poly.type
_entity_poly.pdbx_seq_one_letter_code
_entity_poly.pdbx_strand_id
1 'polypeptide(L)' 'MNIMTEQSLENAVGDKMNAKSNEVIKMRGDKVGVFYGEKQALFDVNLDVRLNQVTALIGPSGCGKSTFLRCLN' A
#
# COMPACT_ATOMS: atom_id res chain seq x y z
N MET A 1 -35.51 -7.65 25.37
CA MET A 1 -35.32 -6.78 24.19
C MET A 1 -34.10 -5.89 24.49
N ASN A 2 -32.86 -6.28 24.20
CA ASN A 2 -32.18 -5.91 22.95
C ASN A 2 -30.85 -6.67 22.67
N ILE A 3 -30.70 -7.91 23.16
CA ILE A 3 -29.48 -8.71 22.89
C ILE A 3 -29.27 -8.99 21.37
N MET A 4 -30.33 -8.94 20.55
CA MET A 4 -30.23 -9.10 19.09
C MET A 4 -29.54 -7.95 18.34
N THR A 5 -29.49 -6.73 18.89
CA THR A 5 -28.87 -5.57 18.20
C THR A 5 -27.35 -5.55 18.33
N GLU A 6 -26.80 -6.04 19.44
CA GLU A 6 -25.35 -6.10 19.67
C GLU A 6 -24.71 -7.18 18.79
N GLN A 7 -25.32 -8.37 18.69
CA GLN A 7 -24.86 -9.44 17.79
C GLN A 7 -24.88 -8.99 16.31
N SER A 8 -25.88 -8.20 15.92
CA SER A 8 -25.97 -7.63 14.57
C SER A 8 -24.89 -6.57 14.33
N LEU A 9 -24.52 -5.82 15.37
CA LEU A 9 -23.41 -4.87 15.34
C LEU A 9 -22.05 -5.59 15.28
N GLU A 10 -21.86 -6.64 16.06
CA GLU A 10 -20.65 -7.47 16.07
C GLU A 10 -20.47 -8.19 14.74
N ASN A 11 -21.55 -8.71 14.14
CA ASN A 11 -21.53 -9.31 12.82
C ASN A 11 -21.28 -8.26 11.72
N ALA A 12 -21.83 -7.04 11.83
CA ALA A 12 -21.55 -5.96 10.90
C ALA A 12 -20.12 -5.40 11.02
N VAL A 13 -19.55 -5.40 12.24
CA VAL A 13 -18.14 -5.07 12.49
C VAL A 13 -17.23 -6.20 12.00
N GLY A 14 -17.64 -7.46 12.22
CA GLY A 14 -16.98 -8.67 11.71
C GLY A 14 -16.93 -8.73 10.19
N ASP A 15 -18.04 -8.41 9.50
CA ASP A 15 -18.09 -8.33 8.04
C ASP A 15 -17.29 -7.15 7.48
N LYS A 16 -17.25 -6.01 8.18
CA LYS A 16 -16.35 -4.90 7.83
C LYS A 16 -14.88 -5.27 8.01
N MET A 17 -14.54 -6.15 8.96
CA MET A 17 -13.19 -6.72 9.11
C MET A 17 -12.90 -7.82 8.08
N ASN A 18 -13.92 -8.52 7.57
CA ASN A 18 -13.81 -9.57 6.56
C ASN A 18 -13.84 -9.06 5.10
N ALA A 19 -14.17 -7.77 4.90
CA ALA A 19 -13.99 -7.06 3.62
C ALA A 19 -12.51 -6.84 3.22
N LYS A 20 -11.57 -7.54 3.86
CA LYS A 20 -10.12 -7.54 3.58
C LYS A 20 -9.68 -8.54 2.50
N SER A 21 -10.59 -9.19 1.80
CA SER A 21 -10.26 -10.34 0.93
C SER A 21 -10.13 -10.04 -0.56
N ASN A 22 -10.04 -8.77 -0.96
CA ASN A 22 -9.56 -8.41 -2.29
C ASN A 22 -8.37 -7.45 -2.19
N GLU A 23 -7.22 -7.96 -1.73
CA GLU A 23 -5.90 -7.32 -1.89
C GLU A 23 -5.46 -7.35 -3.37
N VAL A 24 -6.30 -6.83 -4.27
CA VAL A 24 -5.94 -6.72 -5.68
C VAL A 24 -4.75 -5.77 -5.77
N ILE A 25 -3.59 -6.29 -6.15
CA ILE A 25 -2.42 -5.45 -6.42
C ILE A 25 -2.68 -4.71 -7.72
N LYS A 26 -2.77 -3.38 -7.64
CA LYS A 26 -3.02 -2.52 -8.79
C LYS A 26 -1.72 -2.20 -9.54
N MET A 27 -0.62 -2.05 -8.82
CA MET A 27 0.73 -1.88 -9.38
C MET A 27 1.76 -2.60 -8.51
N ARG A 28 2.79 -3.17 -9.13
CA ARG A 28 3.89 -3.85 -8.44
C ARG A 28 5.22 -3.31 -8.96
N GLY A 29 6.08 -2.87 -8.05
CA GLY A 29 7.51 -2.70 -8.28
C GLY A 29 8.26 -3.90 -7.71
N ASP A 30 8.97 -4.64 -8.56
CA ASP A 30 9.83 -5.77 -8.20
C ASP A 30 11.28 -5.40 -8.50
N LYS A 31 12.12 -5.40 -7.47
CA LYS A 31 13.54 -5.04 -7.51
C LYS A 31 13.84 -3.77 -8.31
N VAL A 32 13.12 -2.70 -8.02
CA VAL A 32 13.26 -1.42 -8.73
C VAL A 32 14.60 -0.78 -8.38
N GLY A 33 15.48 -0.71 -9.38
CA GLY A 33 16.73 0.04 -9.37
C GLY A 33 16.65 1.27 -10.26
N VAL A 34 17.11 2.42 -9.77
CA VAL A 34 17.13 3.68 -10.55
C VAL A 34 18.48 4.35 -10.40
N PHE A 35 19.00 4.85 -11.52
CA PHE A 35 20.30 5.51 -11.61
C PHE A 35 20.14 6.90 -12.23
N TYR A 36 20.88 7.86 -11.68
CA TYR A 36 21.07 9.18 -12.27
C TYR A 36 22.56 9.31 -12.63
N GLY A 37 22.89 9.00 -13.89
CA GLY A 37 24.27 8.82 -14.32
C GLY A 37 24.92 7.64 -13.58
N GLU A 38 26.10 7.86 -13.01
CA GLU A 38 26.82 6.83 -12.24
C GLU A 38 26.24 6.60 -10.84
N LYS A 39 25.38 7.52 -10.35
CA LYS A 39 24.82 7.43 -9.01
C LYS A 39 23.55 6.60 -8.99
N GLN A 40 23.56 5.49 -8.25
CA GLN A 40 22.36 4.74 -7.94
C GLN A 40 21.51 5.47 -6.88
N ALA A 41 20.25 5.70 -7.19
CA ALA A 41 19.28 6.39 -6.34
C ALA A 41 18.30 5.43 -5.65
N LEU A 42 17.99 4.27 -6.27
CA LEU A 42 17.18 3.21 -5.67
C LEU A 42 17.88 1.87 -5.83
N PHE A 43 17.80 1.04 -4.79
CA PHE A 43 18.49 -0.25 -4.67
C PHE A 43 17.44 -1.34 -4.43
N ASP A 44 17.10 -2.09 -5.49
CA ASP A 44 16.20 -3.24 -5.46
C ASP A 44 14.91 -3.05 -4.63
N VAL A 45 14.24 -1.93 -4.82
CA VAL A 45 13.03 -1.59 -4.05
C VAL A 45 11.85 -2.45 -4.49
N ASN A 46 11.21 -3.13 -3.54
CA ASN A 46 9.99 -3.91 -3.76
C ASN A 46 8.80 -3.19 -3.11
N LEU A 47 7.74 -2.89 -3.88
CA LEU A 47 6.53 -2.27 -3.36
C LEU A 47 5.29 -2.66 -4.18
N ASP A 48 4.27 -3.14 -3.48
CA ASP A 48 2.93 -3.38 -4.03
C ASP A 48 1.98 -2.23 -3.67
N VAL A 49 1.38 -1.61 -4.68
CA VAL A 49 0.29 -0.64 -4.54
C VAL A 49 -1.02 -1.38 -4.72
N ARG A 50 -1.83 -1.47 -3.66
CA ARG A 50 -3.11 -2.18 -3.68
C ARG A 50 -4.24 -1.29 -4.18
N LEU A 51 -5.23 -1.90 -4.81
CA LEU A 51 -6.45 -1.25 -5.27
C LEU A 51 -7.22 -0.67 -4.09
N ASN A 52 -7.77 0.54 -4.26
CA ASN A 52 -8.57 1.25 -3.25
C ASN A 52 -7.85 1.47 -1.91
N GLN A 53 -6.51 1.42 -1.89
CA GLN A 53 -5.71 1.67 -0.69
C GLN A 53 -4.91 2.97 -0.83
N VAL A 54 -5.03 3.85 0.17
CA VAL A 54 -4.13 5.00 0.30
C VAL A 54 -2.81 4.52 0.88
N THR A 55 -1.71 4.73 0.14
CA THR A 55 -0.36 4.35 0.54
C THR A 55 0.51 5.61 0.66
N ALA A 56 1.21 5.79 1.78
CA ALA A 56 2.10 6.92 2.00
C ALA A 56 3.57 6.48 1.99
N LEU A 57 4.42 7.20 1.25
CA LEU A 57 5.88 7.04 1.29
C LEU A 57 6.48 8.11 2.20
N ILE A 58 7.04 7.71 3.35
CA ILE A 58 7.60 8.60 4.37
C ILE A 58 9.10 8.33 4.54
N GLY A 59 9.88 9.38 4.76
CA GLY A 59 11.32 9.28 4.99
C GLY A 59 12.03 10.63 4.86
N PRO A 60 13.31 10.74 5.27
CA PRO A 60 14.07 11.99 5.22
C PRO A 60 14.25 12.52 3.79
N SER A 61 14.66 13.78 3.65
CA SER A 61 14.99 14.34 2.33
C SER A 61 16.10 13.52 1.66
N GLY A 62 15.99 13.30 0.35
CA GLY A 62 16.98 12.55 -0.43
C GLY A 62 16.87 11.02 -0.38
N CYS A 63 15.95 10.42 0.40
CA CYS A 63 15.84 8.95 0.52
C CYS A 63 15.19 8.23 -0.68
N GLY A 64 14.92 8.92 -1.80
CA GLY A 64 14.42 8.28 -3.03
C GLY A 64 12.90 8.22 -3.21
N LYS A 65 12.08 8.81 -2.32
CA LYS A 65 10.60 8.81 -2.45
C LYS A 65 10.11 9.29 -3.82
N SER A 66 10.47 10.52 -4.20
CA SER A 66 10.07 11.10 -5.48
C SER A 66 10.79 10.44 -6.66
N THR A 67 11.92 9.76 -6.43
CA THR A 67 12.56 8.92 -7.45
C THR A 67 11.67 7.72 -7.76
N PHE A 68 11.18 7.03 -6.72
CA PHE A 68 10.28 5.87 -6.89
C PHE A 68 8.94 6.27 -7.50
N LEU A 69 8.31 7.37 -7.03
CA LEU A 69 7.03 7.83 -7.59
C LEU A 69 7.10 8.18 -9.08
N ARG A 70 8.25 8.67 -9.57
CA ARG A 70 8.44 8.96 -10.99
C ARG A 70 8.44 7.70 -11.87
N CYS A 71 8.67 6.53 -11.30
CA CYS A 71 8.60 5.25 -12.01
C CYS A 71 7.17 4.75 -12.21
N LEU A 72 6.19 5.31 -11.50
CA LEU A 72 4.79 4.85 -11.49
C LEU A 72 3.88 5.60 -12.49
N ASN A 73 4.47 6.33 -13.46
CA ASN A 73 3.75 7.17 -14.41
C ASN A 73 2.86 6.35 -15.37
#